data_AF-A0A348WR04-F1
#
_entry.id   AF-A0A348WR04-F1
#
_cell.length_a   1.000
_cell.length_b   1.000
_cell.length_c   1.000
_cell.angle_alpha   90.00
_cell.angle_beta   90.00
_cell.angle_gamma   90.00
#
_symmetry.space_group_name_H-M   'P 1'
#
loop_
_entity.id
_entity.type
_entity.pdbx_description
1 polymer ?
#
loop_
_entity_poly.entity_id
_entity_poly.type
_entity_poly.pdbx_seq_one_letter_code
_entity_poly.pdbx_strand_id
1 'polypeptide(L)'
;AIPAIMAARTIESPRKRLITMLTIPLMSCSARLPVYALLIAVLIPKDATFLGVFDLQGAAFFGLYFFGILMALVVSTLMNVFTRKSKELKDMPFILELPSYRLPHWKPLFQRVINSGLQFIKRAAPVIFVISLCLWTLGYFPQGAGLENSLLGKIGHFIEPIFEPLGLDWRYGVAMIMSFLAREVFVGALGTMFGMSGAEENIAGLAAQIQADGLTLGAGIGLLLFYVVALQCVATVAMLRAETGKSRIAWGLYAGYGILAYLIAVIAAHIF
;
A
#
# COMPACT_ATOMS: atom_id res chain seq x y z
N ALA A 1 -9.67 -3.81 -0.77
CA ALA A 1 -9.86 -3.24 0.58
C ALA A 1 -11.22 -2.55 0.74
N ILE A 2 -11.52 -1.47 -0.01
CA ILE A 2 -12.76 -0.68 0.18
C ILE A 2 -14.06 -1.53 0.16
N PRO A 3 -14.33 -2.38 -0.85
CA PRO A 3 -15.55 -3.19 -0.86
C PRO A 3 -15.59 -4.21 0.27
N ALA A 4 -14.45 -4.74 0.68
CA ALA A 4 -14.35 -5.70 1.78
C ALA A 4 -14.69 -5.04 3.14
N ILE A 5 -14.26 -3.79 3.34
CA ILE A 5 -14.61 -3.02 4.55
C ILE A 5 -16.12 -2.76 4.58
N MET A 6 -16.74 -2.43 3.45
CA MET A 6 -18.21 -2.28 3.35
C MET A 6 -18.94 -3.60 3.57
N ALA A 7 -18.41 -4.71 3.04
CA ALA A 7 -19.00 -6.04 3.21
C ALA A 7 -18.98 -6.47 4.68
N ALA A 8 -18.03 -6.01 5.50
CA ALA A 8 -18.00 -6.30 6.93
C ALA A 8 -19.25 -5.80 7.69
N ARG A 9 -20.09 -4.93 7.10
CA ARG A 9 -21.41 -4.55 7.65
C ARG A 9 -22.36 -5.73 7.85
N THR A 10 -22.18 -6.83 7.10
CA THR A 10 -23.00 -8.04 7.25
C THR A 10 -22.67 -8.82 8.52
N ILE A 11 -21.52 -8.54 9.16
CA ILE A 11 -21.15 -9.16 10.43
C ILE A 11 -21.94 -8.48 11.54
N GLU A 12 -22.89 -9.23 12.11
CA GLU A 12 -23.80 -8.74 13.16
C GLU A 12 -23.03 -8.28 14.40
N SER A 13 -22.11 -9.12 14.90
CA SER A 13 -21.35 -8.81 16.10
C SER A 13 -20.41 -7.62 15.86
N PRO A 14 -20.54 -6.51 16.62
CA PRO A 14 -19.74 -5.31 16.40
C PRO A 14 -18.24 -5.55 16.67
N ARG A 15 -17.93 -6.51 17.55
CA ARG A 15 -16.56 -6.94 17.86
C ARG A 15 -15.87 -7.55 16.64
N LYS A 16 -16.45 -8.62 16.08
CA LYS A 16 -15.87 -9.31 14.93
C LYS A 16 -15.86 -8.37 13.73
N ARG A 17 -16.90 -7.55 13.56
CA ARG A 17 -16.94 -6.51 12.51
C ARG A 17 -15.74 -5.57 12.59
N LEU A 18 -15.44 -5.04 13.78
CA LEU A 18 -14.29 -4.16 13.98
C LEU A 18 -12.98 -4.88 13.68
N ILE A 19 -12.74 -6.07 14.25
CA ILE A 19 -11.51 -6.84 14.01
C ILE A 19 -11.33 -7.13 12.52
N THR A 20 -12.39 -7.52 11.81
CA THR A 20 -12.36 -7.73 10.36
C THR A 20 -12.00 -6.45 9.61
N MET A 21 -12.65 -5.32 9.92
CA MET A 21 -12.32 -4.02 9.30
C MET A 21 -10.87 -3.59 9.52
N LEU A 22 -10.31 -3.86 10.71
CA LEU A 22 -8.92 -3.52 11.05
C LEU A 22 -7.90 -4.44 10.37
N THR A 23 -8.29 -5.66 10.02
CA THR A 23 -7.41 -6.69 9.43
C THR A 23 -7.39 -6.65 7.90
N ILE A 24 -8.51 -6.28 7.26
CA ILE A 24 -8.64 -6.19 5.79
C ILE A 24 -7.49 -5.42 5.10
N PRO A 25 -6.96 -4.30 5.64
CA PRO A 25 -5.92 -3.55 4.96
C PRO A 25 -4.55 -4.24 4.89
N LEU A 26 -4.32 -5.27 5.71
CA LEU A 26 -3.12 -6.11 5.63
C LEU A 26 -3.17 -7.10 4.47
N MET A 27 -4.36 -7.35 3.92
CA MET A 27 -4.48 -8.16 2.72
C MET A 27 -3.96 -7.40 1.50
N SER A 28 -3.10 -8.06 0.72
CA SER A 28 -2.59 -7.51 -0.53
C SER A 28 -3.72 -7.26 -1.53
N CYS A 29 -3.84 -6.02 -2.00
CA CYS A 29 -4.77 -5.65 -3.06
C CYS A 29 -4.07 -5.67 -4.43
N SER A 30 -4.85 -5.83 -5.51
CA SER A 30 -4.33 -5.80 -6.89
C SER A 30 -3.47 -4.57 -7.20
N ALA A 31 -3.81 -3.42 -6.62
CA ALA A 31 -3.03 -2.18 -6.78
C ALA A 31 -1.61 -2.21 -6.16
N ARG A 32 -1.25 -3.24 -5.38
CA ARG A 32 0.12 -3.43 -4.87
C ARG A 32 1.01 -4.23 -5.83
N LEU A 33 0.41 -4.92 -6.81
CA LEU A 33 1.14 -5.78 -7.75
C LEU A 33 2.22 -5.04 -8.54
N PRO A 34 1.98 -3.83 -9.11
CA PRO A 34 3.02 -3.13 -9.88
C PRO A 34 4.24 -2.75 -9.02
N VAL A 35 4.01 -2.36 -7.77
CA VAL A 35 5.09 -2.01 -6.83
C VAL A 35 5.90 -3.25 -6.48
N TYR A 36 5.23 -4.37 -6.15
CA TYR A 36 5.93 -5.62 -5.89
C TYR A 36 6.69 -6.12 -7.11
N ALA A 37 6.12 -6.01 -8.31
CA ALA A 37 6.79 -6.39 -9.55
C ALA A 37 8.07 -5.57 -9.77
N LEU A 38 8.01 -4.25 -9.56
CA LEU A 38 9.18 -3.38 -9.66
C LEU A 38 10.25 -3.75 -8.64
N LEU A 39 9.88 -3.83 -7.37
CA LEU A 39 10.86 -4.12 -6.30
C LEU A 39 11.47 -5.51 -6.45
N ILE A 40 10.69 -6.53 -6.78
CA ILE A 40 11.21 -7.88 -7.01
C ILE A 40 12.14 -7.91 -8.23
N ALA A 41 11.79 -7.20 -9.30
CA ALA A 41 12.66 -7.10 -10.48
C ALA A 41 13.98 -6.37 -10.18
N VAL A 42 13.98 -5.42 -9.23
CA VAL A 42 15.19 -4.74 -8.74
C VAL A 42 16.04 -5.65 -7.85
N LEU A 43 15.42 -6.36 -6.91
CA LEU A 43 16.16 -7.13 -5.90
C LEU A 43 16.66 -8.48 -6.41
N ILE A 44 15.94 -9.11 -7.35
CA ILE A 44 16.19 -10.49 -7.74
C ILE A 44 16.59 -10.55 -9.21
N PRO A 45 17.85 -10.92 -9.53
CA PRO A 45 18.29 -11.09 -10.91
C PRO A 45 17.49 -12.22 -11.57
N LYS A 46 17.15 -12.02 -12.86
CA LYS A 46 16.32 -12.95 -13.65
C LYS A 46 16.90 -14.36 -13.77
N ASP A 47 18.20 -14.53 -13.52
CA ASP A 47 18.93 -15.77 -13.72
C ASP A 47 18.99 -16.64 -12.45
N ALA A 48 18.48 -16.15 -11.32
CA ALA A 48 18.46 -16.91 -10.07
C ALA A 48 17.29 -17.90 -10.07
N THR A 49 17.60 -19.17 -10.29
CA THR A 49 16.62 -20.26 -10.14
C THR A 49 16.68 -20.80 -8.71
N PHE A 50 15.53 -20.87 -8.05
CA PHE A 50 15.42 -21.60 -6.80
C PHE A 50 15.33 -23.09 -7.13
N LEU A 51 16.36 -23.87 -6.76
CA LEU A 51 16.36 -25.32 -6.90
C LEU A 51 16.15 -25.84 -8.35
N GLY A 52 16.50 -25.05 -9.38
CA GLY A 52 16.46 -25.46 -10.80
C GLY A 52 15.06 -25.66 -11.41
N VAL A 53 13.97 -25.41 -10.66
CA VAL A 53 12.57 -25.61 -11.13
C VAL A 53 11.65 -24.43 -10.88
N PHE A 54 11.94 -23.56 -9.89
CA PHE A 54 11.11 -22.40 -9.59
C PHE A 54 11.86 -21.10 -9.85
N ASP A 55 11.21 -20.17 -10.55
CA ASP A 55 11.68 -18.79 -10.70
C ASP A 55 11.70 -18.11 -9.32
N LEU A 56 12.86 -17.59 -8.91
CA LEU A 56 13.04 -16.99 -7.59
C LEU A 56 12.16 -15.73 -7.42
N GLN A 57 11.84 -15.04 -8.53
CA GLN A 57 10.90 -13.92 -8.51
C GLN A 57 9.49 -14.39 -8.10
N GLY A 58 9.03 -15.51 -8.67
CA GLY A 58 7.74 -16.12 -8.31
C GLY A 58 7.70 -16.60 -6.85
N ALA A 59 8.80 -17.20 -6.37
CA ALA A 59 8.92 -17.63 -4.97
C ALA A 59 8.88 -16.43 -4.00
N ALA A 60 9.56 -15.32 -4.34
CA ALA A 60 9.52 -14.09 -3.56
C ALA A 60 8.11 -13.47 -3.52
N PHE A 61 7.42 -13.41 -4.67
CA PHE A 61 6.02 -12.99 -4.74
C PHE A 61 5.13 -13.83 -3.81
N PHE A 62 5.25 -15.15 -3.87
CA PHE A 62 4.48 -16.05 -3.00
C PHE A 62 4.81 -15.83 -1.53
N GLY A 63 6.10 -15.71 -1.18
CA GLY A 63 6.56 -15.44 0.17
C GLY A 63 6.01 -14.14 0.75
N LEU A 64 5.98 -13.06 -0.05
CA LEU A 64 5.41 -11.77 0.36
C LEU A 64 3.90 -11.85 0.60
N TYR A 65 3.16 -12.55 -0.26
CA TYR A 65 1.72 -12.77 -0.06
C TYR A 65 1.44 -13.61 1.19
N PHE A 66 2.22 -14.67 1.40
CA PHE A 66 2.12 -15.50 2.59
C PHE A 66 2.44 -14.71 3.87
N PHE A 67 3.49 -13.88 3.84
CA PHE A 67 3.84 -12.99 4.94
C PHE A 67 2.71 -12.01 5.27
N GLY A 68 2.06 -11.41 4.27
CA GLY A 68 0.90 -10.54 4.49
C GLY A 68 -0.28 -11.26 5.17
N ILE A 69 -0.56 -12.51 4.78
CA ILE A 69 -1.60 -13.34 5.41
C ILE A 69 -1.23 -13.66 6.87
N LEU A 70 0.03 -14.05 7.12
CA LEU A 70 0.51 -14.36 8.46
C LEU A 70 0.45 -13.13 9.36
N MET A 71 0.85 -11.96 8.86
CA MET A 71 0.74 -10.70 9.58
C MET A 71 -0.72 -10.34 9.89
N ALA A 72 -1.63 -10.58 8.94
CA ALA A 72 -3.06 -10.39 9.15
C ALA A 72 -3.62 -11.30 10.27
N LEU A 73 -3.18 -12.56 10.33
CA LEU A 73 -3.56 -13.49 11.40
C LEU A 73 -3.00 -13.06 12.77
N VAL A 74 -1.74 -12.63 12.82
CA VAL A 74 -1.09 -12.13 14.04
C VAL A 74 -1.84 -10.91 14.58
N VAL A 75 -2.10 -9.92 13.73
CA VAL A 75 -2.81 -8.69 14.13
C VAL A 75 -4.26 -8.98 14.50
N SER A 76 -4.95 -9.85 13.76
CA SER A 76 -6.31 -10.28 14.11
C SER A 76 -6.37 -10.95 15.48
N THR A 77 -5.41 -11.83 15.78
CA THR A 77 -5.29 -12.52 17.08
C THR A 77 -4.99 -11.52 18.20
N LEU A 78 -4.06 -10.60 17.97
CA LEU A 78 -3.70 -9.55 18.91
C LEU A 78 -4.92 -8.66 19.24
N MET A 79 -5.63 -8.20 18.22
CA MET A 79 -6.86 -7.41 18.36
C MET A 79 -7.98 -8.21 19.04
N ASN A 80 -8.10 -9.50 18.76
CA ASN A 80 -9.07 -10.36 19.41
C ASN A 80 -8.81 -10.48 20.92
N VAL A 81 -7.54 -10.64 21.33
CA VAL A 81 -7.13 -10.71 22.74
C VAL A 81 -7.36 -9.38 23.45
N PHE A 82 -6.93 -8.25 22.87
CA PHE A 82 -7.12 -6.93 23.48
C PHE A 82 -8.59 -6.54 23.60
N THR A 83 -9.41 -6.90 22.61
CA THR A 83 -10.84 -6.55 22.60
C THR A 83 -11.69 -7.49 23.48
N ARG A 84 -11.13 -8.60 23.98
CA ARG A 84 -11.85 -9.62 24.77
C ARG A 84 -12.45 -9.10 26.08
N LYS A 85 -11.86 -8.06 26.68
CA LYS A 85 -12.34 -7.45 27.94
C LYS A 85 -13.32 -6.29 27.74
N SER A 86 -13.60 -5.87 26.51
CA SER A 86 -14.46 -4.71 26.26
C SER A 86 -15.93 -5.03 26.48
N LYS A 87 -16.56 -4.34 27.44
CA LYS A 87 -18.00 -4.47 27.77
C LYS A 87 -18.92 -3.93 26.67
N GLU A 88 -18.43 -3.03 25.82
CA GLU A 88 -19.19 -2.41 24.72
C GLU A 88 -19.35 -3.32 23.49
N LEU A 89 -18.55 -4.40 23.39
CA LEU A 89 -18.43 -5.23 22.19
C LEU A 89 -18.85 -6.68 22.48
N LYS A 90 -20.12 -6.88 22.88
CA LYS A 90 -20.67 -8.24 23.09
C LYS A 90 -20.78 -8.99 21.76
N ASP A 91 -20.35 -10.24 21.77
CA ASP A 91 -20.60 -11.18 20.68
C ASP A 91 -22.09 -11.56 20.70
N MET A 92 -22.80 -11.29 19.61
CA MET A 92 -24.18 -11.74 19.43
C MET A 92 -24.16 -13.18 18.89
N PRO A 93 -25.10 -14.04 19.32
CA PRO A 93 -25.22 -15.39 18.79
C PRO A 93 -25.48 -15.32 17.29
N PHE A 94 -24.63 -15.98 16.52
CA PHE A 94 -24.71 -16.01 15.06
C PHE A 94 -25.91 -16.86 14.67
N ILE A 95 -27.01 -16.20 14.30
CA ILE A 95 -28.19 -16.85 13.77
C ILE A 95 -28.02 -16.90 12.26
N LEU A 96 -27.71 -18.09 11.73
CA LEU A 96 -27.53 -18.30 10.30
C LEU A 96 -28.91 -18.56 9.66
N GLU A 97 -29.70 -17.51 9.52
CA GLU A 97 -30.87 -17.53 8.65
C GLU A 97 -30.41 -17.36 7.21
N LEU A 98 -30.55 -18.40 6.39
CA LEU A 98 -30.24 -18.29 4.96
C LEU A 98 -31.26 -17.32 4.32
N PRO A 99 -30.83 -16.16 3.79
CA PRO A 99 -31.75 -15.24 3.14
C PRO A 99 -32.29 -15.87 1.86
N SER A 100 -33.53 -15.52 1.49
CA SER A 100 -34.09 -15.92 0.19
C SER A 100 -33.18 -15.43 -0.95
N TYR A 101 -32.61 -16.36 -1.71
CA TYR A 101 -31.76 -16.03 -2.86
C TYR A 101 -32.62 -15.46 -3.99
N ARG A 102 -32.45 -14.16 -4.26
CA ARG A 102 -33.14 -13.46 -5.35
C ARG A 102 -32.14 -13.19 -6.47
N LEU A 103 -32.54 -13.43 -7.72
CA LEU A 103 -31.71 -13.12 -8.86
C LEU A 103 -31.44 -11.61 -8.94
N PRO A 104 -30.18 -11.21 -9.22
CA PRO A 104 -29.82 -9.80 -9.31
C PRO A 104 -30.54 -9.14 -10.48
N HIS A 105 -31.12 -7.97 -10.24
CA HIS A 105 -31.67 -7.16 -11.32
C HIS A 105 -30.51 -6.47 -12.06
N TRP A 106 -30.39 -6.72 -13.36
CA TRP A 106 -29.27 -6.24 -14.18
C TRP A 106 -29.14 -4.71 -14.25
N LYS A 107 -30.27 -4.00 -14.37
CA LYS A 107 -30.29 -2.53 -14.48
C LYS A 107 -29.65 -1.81 -13.28
N PRO A 108 -30.06 -2.06 -12.02
CA PRO A 108 -29.43 -1.42 -10.86
C PRO A 108 -27.99 -1.88 -10.63
N LEU A 109 -27.64 -3.11 -11.03
CA LEU A 109 -26.28 -3.61 -10.92
C LEU A 109 -25.34 -2.81 -11.84
N PHE A 110 -25.72 -2.63 -13.11
CA PHE A 110 -24.97 -1.80 -14.06
C PHE A 110 -24.91 -0.33 -13.61
N GLN A 111 -26.02 0.25 -13.17
CA GLN A 111 -26.01 1.62 -12.64
C GLN A 111 -25.09 1.76 -11.44
N ARG A 112 -25.05 0.77 -10.54
CA ARG A 112 -24.17 0.78 -9.37
C ARG A 112 -22.70 0.69 -9.76
N VAL A 113 -22.34 -0.17 -10.71
CA VAL A 113 -20.97 -0.28 -11.22
C VAL A 113 -20.54 1.03 -11.88
N ILE A 114 -21.37 1.58 -12.77
CA ILE A 114 -21.09 2.84 -13.48
C ILE A 114 -20.99 4.01 -12.49
N ASN A 115 -21.93 4.15 -11.55
CA ASN A 115 -21.89 5.22 -10.57
C ASN A 115 -20.66 5.12 -9.66
N SER A 116 -20.26 3.91 -9.27
CA SER A 116 -19.04 3.69 -8.49
C SER A 116 -17.78 4.05 -9.28
N GLY A 117 -17.73 3.69 -10.58
CA GLY A 117 -16.63 4.06 -11.48
C GLY A 117 -16.54 5.57 -11.71
N LEU A 118 -17.67 6.23 -11.98
CA LEU A 118 -17.74 7.69 -12.11
C LEU A 118 -17.36 8.41 -10.82
N GLN A 119 -17.74 7.85 -9.67
CA GLN A 119 -17.38 8.41 -8.37
C GLN A 119 -15.87 8.30 -8.10
N PHE A 120 -15.22 7.22 -8.57
CA PHE A 120 -13.76 7.11 -8.54
C PHE A 120 -13.10 8.18 -9.42
N ILE A 121 -13.54 8.34 -10.68
CA ILE A 121 -12.98 9.35 -11.59
C ILE A 121 -13.15 10.76 -11.01
N LYS A 122 -14.35 11.12 -10.53
CA LYS A 122 -14.61 12.47 -10.01
C LYS A 122 -13.89 12.79 -8.70
N ARG A 123 -13.46 11.79 -7.93
CA ARG A 123 -12.82 12.00 -6.62
C ARG A 123 -11.32 11.74 -6.61
N ALA A 124 -10.86 10.67 -7.26
CA ALA A 124 -9.46 10.27 -7.27
C ALA A 124 -8.64 10.94 -8.40
N ALA A 125 -9.20 11.01 -9.62
CA ALA A 125 -8.49 11.58 -10.77
C ALA A 125 -8.03 13.04 -10.57
N PRO A 126 -8.84 13.98 -10.03
CA PRO A 126 -8.37 15.35 -9.81
C PRO A 126 -7.24 15.42 -8.77
N VAL A 127 -7.26 14.55 -7.76
CA VAL A 127 -6.17 14.48 -6.75
C VAL A 127 -4.87 14.01 -7.40
N ILE A 128 -4.93 12.95 -8.20
CA ILE A 128 -3.76 12.42 -8.93
C ILE A 128 -3.21 13.46 -9.90
N PHE A 129 -4.08 14.13 -10.66
CA PHE A 129 -3.66 15.16 -11.62
C PHE A 129 -2.95 16.34 -10.95
N VAL A 130 -3.54 16.89 -9.87
CA VAL A 130 -2.92 18.00 -9.11
C VAL A 130 -1.55 17.60 -8.58
N ILE A 131 -1.44 16.39 -8.05
CA ILE A 131 -0.18 15.82 -7.57
C ILE A 131 0.86 15.70 -8.68
N SER A 132 0.53 15.07 -9.81
CA SER A 132 1.48 14.87 -10.90
C SER A 132 1.93 16.21 -11.45
N LEU A 133 1.03 17.19 -11.52
CA LEU A 133 1.37 18.56 -11.88
C LEU A 133 2.31 19.21 -10.84
N CYS A 134 2.02 19.07 -9.54
CA CYS A 134 2.88 19.60 -8.47
C CYS A 134 4.27 18.95 -8.47
N LEU A 135 4.38 17.63 -8.65
CA LEU A 135 5.67 16.94 -8.75
C LEU A 135 6.45 17.41 -9.97
N TRP A 136 5.77 17.55 -11.10
CA TRP A 136 6.38 18.06 -12.32
C TRP A 136 6.87 19.50 -12.14
N THR A 137 6.07 20.39 -11.55
CA THR A 137 6.50 21.77 -11.30
C THR A 137 7.62 21.86 -10.27
N LEU A 138 7.58 21.09 -9.18
CA LEU A 138 8.62 21.05 -8.16
C LEU A 138 9.92 20.42 -8.66
N GLY A 139 9.83 19.43 -9.54
CA GLY A 139 11.00 18.79 -10.17
C GLY A 139 11.60 19.65 -11.30
N TYR A 140 10.78 20.46 -11.96
CA TYR A 140 11.19 21.33 -13.06
C TYR A 140 11.80 22.67 -12.60
N PHE A 141 11.42 23.18 -11.41
CA PHE A 141 11.92 24.45 -10.87
C PHE A 141 12.93 24.24 -9.72
N PRO A 142 14.05 24.99 -9.67
CA PRO A 142 14.56 25.96 -10.66
C PRO A 142 15.22 25.30 -11.89
N GLN A 143 15.00 25.87 -13.07
CA GLN A 143 15.58 25.41 -14.34
C GLN A 143 17.12 25.42 -14.30
N GLY A 144 17.75 24.34 -14.76
CA GLY A 144 19.19 24.27 -15.02
C GLY A 144 20.05 23.65 -13.89
N ALA A 145 19.47 23.35 -12.74
CA ALA A 145 20.11 22.52 -11.72
C ALA A 145 19.51 21.10 -11.81
N GLY A 146 20.35 20.04 -11.75
CA GLY A 146 19.87 18.66 -11.82
C GLY A 146 18.77 18.35 -10.80
N LEU A 147 18.06 17.23 -10.96
CA LEU A 147 16.89 16.85 -10.12
C LEU A 147 17.14 16.98 -8.61
N GLU A 148 18.37 16.77 -8.16
CA GLU A 148 18.82 16.91 -6.76
C GLU A 148 18.74 18.35 -6.22
N ASN A 149 19.01 19.36 -7.05
CA ASN A 149 18.96 20.77 -6.67
C ASN A 149 17.57 21.42 -6.90
N SER A 150 16.62 20.65 -7.45
CA SER A 150 15.24 21.09 -7.63
C SER A 150 14.55 21.34 -6.29
N LEU A 151 13.44 22.08 -6.29
CA LEU A 151 12.59 22.23 -5.09
C LEU A 151 12.12 20.86 -4.57
N LEU A 152 11.90 19.91 -5.48
CA LEU A 152 11.57 18.52 -5.14
C LEU A 152 12.72 17.81 -4.42
N GLY A 153 13.96 18.01 -4.88
CA GLY A 153 15.16 17.49 -4.23
C GLY A 153 15.35 18.06 -2.83
N LYS A 154 15.15 19.37 -2.64
CA LYS A 154 15.20 20.01 -1.31
C LYS A 154 14.15 19.46 -0.32
N ILE A 155 12.93 19.23 -0.81
CA ILE A 155 11.87 18.59 -0.02
C ILE A 155 12.26 17.13 0.28
N GLY A 156 12.83 16.43 -0.71
CA GLY A 156 13.35 15.08 -0.55
C GLY A 156 14.41 14.97 0.54
N HIS A 157 15.45 15.80 0.49
CA HIS A 157 16.51 15.85 1.50
C HIS A 157 16.02 16.27 2.89
N PHE A 158 14.95 17.06 2.98
CA PHE A 158 14.31 17.34 4.27
C PHE A 158 13.65 16.10 4.89
N ILE A 159 13.18 15.17 4.05
CA ILE A 159 12.49 13.94 4.43
C ILE A 159 13.48 12.77 4.58
N GLU A 160 14.61 12.82 3.89
CA GLU A 160 15.71 11.86 3.92
C GLU A 160 16.14 11.38 5.30
N PRO A 161 16.26 12.18 6.37
CA PRO A 161 16.67 11.66 7.69
C PRO A 161 15.72 10.62 8.28
N ILE A 162 14.46 10.58 7.82
CA ILE A 162 13.51 9.53 8.22
C ILE A 162 13.78 8.23 7.43
N PHE A 163 14.37 8.30 6.24
CA PHE A 163 14.61 7.15 5.38
C PHE A 163 16.09 6.71 5.29
N GLU A 164 17.01 7.53 5.79
CA GLU A 164 18.43 7.21 5.99
C GLU A 164 18.66 5.89 6.76
N PRO A 165 17.94 5.57 7.88
CA PRO A 165 18.13 4.29 8.56
C PRO A 165 17.67 3.09 7.73
N LEU A 166 16.95 3.31 6.62
CA LEU A 166 16.57 2.27 5.67
C LEU A 166 17.58 2.15 4.52
N GLY A 167 18.58 3.02 4.43
CA GLY A 167 19.51 3.08 3.30
C GLY A 167 18.83 3.48 1.98
N LEU A 168 17.76 4.28 2.07
CA LEU A 168 16.97 4.72 0.92
C LEU A 168 17.27 6.18 0.58
N ASP A 169 17.50 6.45 -0.70
CA ASP A 169 17.65 7.82 -1.20
C ASP A 169 16.36 8.63 -1.05
N TRP A 170 16.53 9.96 -1.08
CA TRP A 170 15.43 10.93 -1.08
C TRP A 170 14.37 10.66 -2.17
N ARG A 171 14.76 10.09 -3.32
CA ARG A 171 13.84 9.73 -4.42
C ARG A 171 12.78 8.73 -3.95
N TYR A 172 13.20 7.67 -3.25
CA TYR A 172 12.29 6.68 -2.67
C TYR A 172 11.46 7.26 -1.54
N GLY A 173 12.04 8.15 -0.72
CA GLY A 173 11.33 8.86 0.34
C GLY A 173 10.15 9.69 -0.18
N VAL A 174 10.39 10.49 -1.23
CA VAL A 174 9.34 11.26 -1.90
C VAL A 174 8.31 10.32 -2.53
N ALA A 175 8.73 9.29 -3.28
CA ALA A 175 7.82 8.34 -3.90
C ALA A 175 6.93 7.63 -2.88
N MET A 176 7.47 7.26 -1.71
CA MET A 176 6.69 6.67 -0.61
C MET A 176 5.63 7.62 -0.06
N ILE A 177 5.96 8.90 0.13
CA ILE A 177 4.97 9.91 0.56
C ILE A 177 3.84 10.04 -0.46
N MET A 178 4.18 10.09 -1.75
CA MET A 178 3.18 10.14 -2.81
C MET A 178 2.30 8.89 -2.84
N SER A 179 2.91 7.73 -2.56
CA SER A 179 2.20 6.45 -2.46
C SER A 179 1.16 6.42 -1.34
N PHE A 180 1.27 7.25 -0.29
CA PHE A 180 0.25 7.35 0.74
C PHE A 180 -1.03 8.02 0.24
N LEU A 181 -0.94 8.95 -0.70
CA LEU A 181 -2.10 9.56 -1.35
C LEU A 181 -2.73 8.59 -2.36
N ALA A 182 -1.91 8.03 -3.24
CA ALA A 182 -2.33 7.04 -4.23
C ALA A 182 -1.21 6.03 -4.49
N ARG A 183 -1.48 4.74 -4.21
CA ARG A 183 -0.46 3.67 -4.26
C ARG A 183 0.06 3.41 -5.67
N GLU A 184 -0.79 3.58 -6.68
CA GLU A 184 -0.41 3.46 -8.10
C GLU A 184 0.61 4.50 -8.56
N VAL A 185 0.71 5.65 -7.86
CA VAL A 185 1.61 6.74 -8.25
C VAL A 185 3.08 6.44 -7.92
N PHE A 186 3.37 5.39 -7.13
CA PHE A 186 4.74 5.07 -6.74
C PHE A 186 5.67 4.79 -7.93
N VAL A 187 5.25 3.87 -8.81
CA VAL A 187 6.06 3.47 -9.99
C VAL A 187 6.18 4.63 -10.97
N GLY A 188 5.09 5.38 -11.17
CA GLY A 188 5.11 6.59 -12.00
C GLY A 188 6.04 7.68 -11.45
N ALA A 189 6.02 7.94 -10.14
CA ALA A 189 6.87 8.95 -9.50
C ALA A 189 8.36 8.56 -9.52
N LEU A 190 8.69 7.29 -9.31
CA LEU A 190 10.07 6.82 -9.50
C LEU A 190 10.47 6.92 -10.98
N GLY A 191 9.60 6.51 -11.90
CA GLY A 191 9.85 6.62 -13.34
C GLY A 191 10.19 8.05 -13.77
N THR A 192 9.44 9.05 -13.31
CA THR A 192 9.72 10.45 -13.63
C THR A 192 11.03 10.95 -12.99
N MET A 193 11.35 10.52 -11.78
CA MET A 193 12.59 10.90 -11.09
C MET A 193 13.84 10.27 -11.72
N PHE A 194 13.73 9.05 -12.25
CA PHE A 194 14.79 8.37 -13.01
C PHE A 194 14.82 8.79 -14.49
N GLY A 195 13.93 9.69 -14.92
CA GLY A 195 13.91 10.20 -16.30
C GLY A 195 13.35 9.21 -17.32
N MET A 196 12.61 8.18 -16.89
CA MET A 196 11.96 7.21 -17.77
C MET A 196 10.49 7.55 -18.02
N SER A 197 10.15 7.85 -19.28
CA SER A 197 8.76 7.91 -19.74
C SER A 197 8.19 6.51 -19.91
N GLY A 198 6.98 6.25 -19.39
CA GLY A 198 6.30 4.95 -19.56
C GLY A 198 6.80 3.84 -18.64
N ALA A 199 7.33 4.18 -17.46
CA ALA A 199 7.89 3.21 -16.51
C ALA A 199 6.86 2.18 -15.99
N GLU A 200 5.57 2.52 -16.00
CA GLU A 200 4.49 1.58 -15.63
C GLU A 200 4.33 0.43 -16.65
N GLU A 201 4.66 0.68 -17.92
CA GLU A 201 4.62 -0.33 -18.99
C GLU A 201 5.94 -1.13 -19.07
N ASN A 202 7.07 -0.50 -18.71
CA ASN A 202 8.41 -1.08 -18.81
C ASN A 202 9.10 -1.23 -17.44
N ILE A 203 8.48 -1.98 -16.54
CA ILE A 203 8.97 -2.22 -15.16
C ILE A 203 10.41 -2.78 -15.15
N ALA A 204 10.77 -3.66 -16.10
CA ALA A 204 12.10 -4.24 -16.17
C ALA A 204 13.19 -3.22 -16.54
N GLY A 205 12.87 -2.22 -17.36
CA GLY A 205 13.82 -1.15 -17.72
C GLY A 205 14.08 -0.22 -16.54
N LEU A 206 13.04 0.14 -15.80
CA LEU A 206 13.17 0.92 -14.57
C LEU A 206 13.96 0.15 -13.51
N ALA A 207 13.72 -1.15 -13.38
CA ALA A 207 14.45 -1.99 -12.44
C ALA A 207 15.97 -2.03 -12.72
N ALA A 208 16.36 -2.08 -13.99
CA ALA A 208 17.78 -2.06 -14.39
C ALA A 208 18.46 -0.73 -14.04
N GLN A 209 17.78 0.40 -14.20
CA GLN A 209 18.31 1.70 -13.80
C GLN A 209 18.48 1.81 -12.27
N ILE A 210 17.50 1.31 -11.52
CA ILE A 210 17.56 1.28 -10.06
C ILE A 210 18.69 0.36 -9.56
N GLN A 211 18.91 -0.78 -10.21
CA GLN A 211 20.04 -1.66 -9.91
C GLN A 211 21.39 -0.96 -10.16
N ALA A 212 21.48 -0.18 -11.23
CA ALA A 212 22.68 0.60 -11.54
C ALA A 212 22.93 1.75 -10.54
N ASP A 213 21.87 2.28 -9.91
CA ASP A 213 21.95 3.32 -8.85
C ASP A 213 22.49 2.75 -7.52
N GLY A 214 22.58 1.42 -7.37
CA GLY A 214 23.25 0.78 -6.24
C GLY A 214 22.39 0.51 -5.02
N LEU A 215 21.07 0.31 -5.19
CA LEU A 215 20.16 -0.02 -4.09
C LEU A 215 20.65 -1.27 -3.32
N THR A 216 20.90 -1.13 -2.03
CA THR A 216 21.31 -2.26 -1.19
C THR A 216 20.17 -3.28 -1.03
N LEU A 217 20.52 -4.57 -0.91
CA LEU A 217 19.53 -5.63 -0.71
C LEU A 217 18.69 -5.41 0.56
N GLY A 218 19.33 -4.97 1.65
CA GLY A 218 18.64 -4.63 2.90
C GLY A 218 17.60 -3.52 2.73
N ALA A 219 17.95 -2.43 2.05
CA ALA A 219 17.03 -1.33 1.76
C ALA A 219 15.85 -1.78 0.90
N GLY A 220 16.10 -2.61 -0.12
CA GLY A 220 15.06 -3.15 -0.97
C GLY A 220 14.09 -4.09 -0.24
N ILE A 221 14.59 -4.99 0.63
CA ILE A 221 13.75 -5.87 1.45
C ILE A 221 12.95 -5.04 2.46
N GLY A 222 13.57 -4.04 3.08
CA GLY A 222 12.89 -3.10 3.98
C GLY A 222 11.73 -2.38 3.28
N LEU A 223 11.98 -1.87 2.07
CA LEU A 223 10.94 -1.23 1.25
C LEU A 223 9.81 -2.21 0.90
N LEU A 224 10.13 -3.45 0.53
CA LEU A 224 9.13 -4.48 0.26
C LEU A 224 8.22 -4.75 1.47
N LEU A 225 8.83 -4.97 2.64
CA LEU A 225 8.09 -5.23 3.88
C LEU A 225 7.27 -4.01 4.32
N PHE A 226 7.79 -2.80 4.13
CA PHE A 226 7.05 -1.57 4.33
C PHE A 226 5.76 -1.57 3.50
N TYR A 227 5.83 -1.89 2.21
CA TYR A 227 4.65 -1.93 1.33
C TYR A 227 3.64 -3.05 1.66
N VAL A 228 4.09 -4.16 2.25
CA VAL A 228 3.19 -5.23 2.73
C VAL A 228 2.38 -4.77 3.94
N VAL A 229 3.04 -4.14 4.92
CA VAL A 229 2.42 -3.82 6.22
C VAL A 229 1.75 -2.43 6.21
N ALA A 230 2.30 -1.46 5.48
CA ALA A 230 1.86 -0.08 5.55
C ALA A 230 0.46 0.14 4.99
N LEU A 231 -0.30 0.95 5.72
CA LEU A 231 -1.67 1.36 5.41
C LEU A 231 -1.69 2.56 4.45
N GLN A 232 -1.13 2.41 3.25
CA GLN A 232 -0.84 3.52 2.34
C GLN A 232 -2.05 4.06 1.53
N CYS A 233 -3.29 4.01 2.03
CA CYS A 233 -4.43 4.44 1.21
C CYS A 233 -5.40 5.34 1.98
N VAL A 234 -5.43 6.62 1.64
CA VAL A 234 -6.39 7.61 2.19
C VAL A 234 -7.83 7.12 2.03
N ALA A 235 -8.17 6.49 0.91
CA ALA A 235 -9.52 5.97 0.69
C ALA A 235 -9.89 4.84 1.67
N THR A 236 -8.94 4.00 2.10
CA THR A 236 -9.21 3.00 3.14
C THR A 236 -9.45 3.63 4.50
N VAL A 237 -8.68 4.67 4.86
CA VAL A 237 -8.87 5.43 6.11
C VAL A 237 -10.22 6.15 6.10
N ALA A 238 -10.58 6.78 4.98
CA ALA A 238 -11.85 7.46 4.79
C ALA A 238 -13.04 6.50 4.96
N MET A 239 -12.95 5.30 4.37
CA MET A 239 -13.98 4.28 4.54
C MET A 239 -14.03 3.73 5.96
N LEU A 240 -12.89 3.47 6.59
CA LEU A 240 -12.85 3.04 7.99
C LEU A 240 -13.49 4.09 8.91
N ARG A 241 -13.23 5.39 8.67
CA ARG A 241 -13.89 6.49 9.38
C ARG A 241 -15.39 6.49 9.16
N ALA A 242 -15.85 6.28 7.91
CA ALA A 242 -17.27 6.25 7.58
C ALA A 242 -18.00 5.06 8.25
N GLU A 243 -17.35 3.89 8.37
CA GLU A 243 -17.93 2.70 8.98
C GLU A 243 -17.88 2.68 10.51
N THR A 244 -16.77 3.13 11.09
CA THR A 244 -16.56 3.07 12.55
C THR A 244 -17.16 4.27 13.28
N GLY A 245 -17.49 5.35 12.57
CA GLY A 245 -18.01 6.61 13.13
C GLY A 245 -17.01 7.39 14.00
N LYS A 246 -15.89 6.77 14.39
CA LYS A 246 -14.86 7.34 15.27
C LYS A 246 -13.58 7.62 14.47
N SER A 247 -13.34 8.89 14.15
CA SER A 247 -12.14 9.33 13.41
C SER A 247 -10.83 8.93 14.11
N ARG A 248 -10.82 8.88 15.45
CA ARG A 248 -9.65 8.46 16.25
C ARG A 248 -9.18 7.04 15.92
N ILE A 249 -10.10 6.12 15.64
CA ILE A 249 -9.74 4.73 15.30
C ILE A 249 -9.08 4.69 13.92
N ALA A 250 -9.64 5.40 12.94
CA ALA A 250 -9.10 5.44 11.58
C ALA A 250 -7.70 6.05 11.51
N TRP A 251 -7.48 7.18 12.18
CA TRP A 251 -6.16 7.81 12.24
C TRP A 251 -5.16 7.05 13.12
N GLY A 252 -5.61 6.51 14.26
CA GLY A 252 -4.77 5.68 15.13
C GLY A 252 -4.31 4.40 14.42
N LEU A 253 -5.17 3.82 13.59
CA LEU A 253 -4.84 2.67 12.76
C LEU A 253 -3.82 3.03 11.68
N TYR A 254 -4.04 4.13 10.96
CA TYR A 254 -3.11 4.62 9.93
C TYR A 254 -1.71 4.86 10.51
N ALA A 255 -1.62 5.58 11.63
CA ALA A 255 -0.36 5.83 12.31
C ALA A 255 0.25 4.53 12.87
N GLY A 256 -0.55 3.68 13.52
CA GLY A 256 -0.08 2.43 14.12
C GLY A 256 0.53 1.47 13.10
N TYR A 257 -0.13 1.25 11.96
CA TYR A 257 0.44 0.42 10.89
C TYR A 257 1.58 1.11 10.16
N GLY A 258 1.57 2.44 10.02
CA GLY A 258 2.71 3.19 9.46
C GLY A 258 3.97 3.01 10.31
N ILE A 259 3.85 3.18 11.63
CA ILE A 259 4.95 2.97 12.59
C ILE A 259 5.40 1.51 12.58
N LEU A 260 4.46 0.57 12.62
CA LEU A 260 4.77 -0.86 12.58
C LEU A 260 5.52 -1.24 11.29
N ALA A 261 5.06 -0.75 10.15
CA ALA A 261 5.71 -0.98 8.86
C ALA A 261 7.12 -0.39 8.83
N TYR A 262 7.27 0.83 9.35
CA TYR A 262 8.57 1.51 9.43
C TYR A 262 9.56 0.75 10.32
N LEU A 263 9.13 0.29 11.50
CA LEU A 263 9.97 -0.51 12.40
C LEU A 263 10.42 -1.82 11.76
N ILE A 264 9.49 -2.55 11.11
CA ILE A 264 9.81 -3.80 10.41
C ILE A 264 10.82 -3.53 9.28
N ALA A 265 10.64 -2.43 8.55
CA ALA A 265 11.51 -2.08 7.44
C ALA A 265 12.93 -1.71 7.91
N VAL A 266 13.07 -0.93 8.99
CA VAL A 266 14.37 -0.58 9.59
C VAL A 266 15.07 -1.82 10.14
N ILE A 267 14.33 -2.71 10.83
CA ILE A 267 14.88 -3.98 11.33
C ILE A 267 15.40 -4.82 10.15
N ALA A 268 14.65 -4.91 9.06
CA ALA A 268 15.10 -5.65 7.88
C ALA A 268 16.32 -5.03 7.21
N ALA A 269 16.39 -3.70 7.10
CA ALA A 269 17.52 -2.99 6.51
C ALA A 269 18.82 -3.11 7.33
N HIS A 270 18.74 -3.36 8.63
CA HIS A 270 19.91 -3.60 9.48
C HIS A 270 20.31 -5.09 9.59
N ILE A 271 19.41 -6.02 9.29
CA ILE A 271 19.69 -7.46 9.35
C ILE A 271 20.36 -7.96 8.07
N PHE A 272 20.01 -7.37 6.91
CA PHE A 272 20.47 -7.76 5.58
C PHE A 272 21.37 -6.69 4.97
#